data_AF-A0A8C6YGF4-F1
#
_entry.id   AF-A0A8C6YGF4-F1
#
_cell.length_a   1.000
_cell.length_b   1.000
_cell.length_c   1.000
_cell.angle_alpha   90.00
_cell.angle_beta   90.00
_cell.angle_gamma   90.00
#
_symmetry.space_group_name_H-M   'P 1'
#
loop_
_entity.id
_entity.type
_entity.pdbx_description
1 polymer ?
#
loop_
_entity_poly.entity_id
_entity_poly.type
_entity_poly.pdbx_seq_one_letter_code
_entity_poly.pdbx_strand_id
1 'polypeptide(L)'
;RHEKYPYYNLTVKVLRARNIKGTDLLSKADCYVELHLPTASPVIYRTRVIDNSSDPEWNETFQYRIHDAIKNTLELTLFDKDVLISDELTSVVFDITGIQAGHSLKNTFKLKEVRVFLMLGEPNGIPQFRCSFALFGNYGALQIFFLSSLLFGSFWVDLIFKEYKLEIITSSLCGVYLHFLLTLKLMLHNIFGKQMKYKCD
;
A
#
# COMPACT_ATOMS: atom_id res chain seq x y z
N ARG A 1 -4.57 -21.23 -17.89
CA ARG A 1 -4.86 -21.68 -16.50
C ARG A 1 -5.15 -20.42 -15.70
N HIS A 2 -6.39 -20.21 -15.25
CA HIS A 2 -6.66 -19.18 -14.23
C HIS A 2 -5.94 -19.64 -12.95
N GLU A 3 -5.03 -18.82 -12.42
CA GLU A 3 -4.55 -19.01 -11.05
C GLU A 3 -5.76 -18.93 -10.13
N LYS A 4 -5.99 -20.00 -9.35
CA LYS A 4 -7.13 -20.10 -8.43
C LYS A 4 -7.09 -19.02 -7.33
N TYR A 5 -5.91 -18.43 -7.11
CA TYR A 5 -5.65 -17.41 -6.10
C TYR A 5 -4.67 -16.38 -6.69
N PRO A 6 -5.09 -15.12 -6.88
CA PRO A 6 -4.23 -14.09 -7.45
C PRO A 6 -3.23 -13.55 -6.42
N TYR A 7 -2.16 -12.92 -6.91
CA TYR A 7 -1.30 -12.05 -6.11
C TYR A 7 -1.84 -10.62 -6.10
N TYR A 8 -1.68 -9.94 -4.96
CA TYR A 8 -1.97 -8.52 -4.79
C TYR A 8 -0.71 -7.74 -4.39
N ASN A 9 -0.63 -6.50 -4.85
CA ASN A 9 0.33 -5.52 -4.36
C ASN A 9 -0.34 -4.75 -3.21
N LEU A 10 0.10 -5.05 -1.99
CA LEU A 10 -0.29 -4.32 -0.80
C LEU A 10 0.58 -3.08 -0.67
N THR A 11 -0.07 -1.92 -0.61
CA THR A 11 0.56 -0.65 -0.27
C THR A 11 0.19 -0.29 1.16
N VAL A 12 1.20 -0.09 2.01
CA VAL A 12 1.05 0.37 3.39
C VAL A 12 1.66 1.75 3.49
N LYS A 13 0.87 2.75 3.85
CA LYS A 13 1.36 4.11 4.11
C LYS A 13 1.29 4.41 5.58
N VAL A 14 2.45 4.61 6.20
CA VAL A 14 2.59 5.08 7.57
C VAL A 14 2.45 6.59 7.56
N LEU A 15 1.37 7.11 8.13
CA LEU A 15 1.03 8.53 8.01
C LEU A 15 1.68 9.32 9.14
N ARG A 16 1.22 9.11 10.37
CA ARG A 16 1.63 9.91 11.53
C ARG A 16 1.21 9.26 12.85
N ALA A 17 1.82 9.72 13.93
CA ALA A 17 1.33 9.52 15.28
C ALA A 17 1.02 10.88 15.92
N ARG A 18 0.21 10.88 16.99
CA ARG A 18 -0.23 12.09 17.70
C ARG A 18 -0.28 11.81 19.18
N ASN A 19 0.08 12.82 19.97
CA ASN A 19 0.11 12.77 21.43
C ASN A 19 0.99 11.63 21.98
N ILE A 20 2.10 11.35 21.29
CA ILE A 20 3.10 10.39 21.76
C ILE A 20 3.91 11.04 22.88
N LYS A 21 4.18 10.27 23.93
CA LYS A 21 5.06 10.68 25.02
C LYS A 21 6.35 9.91 24.91
N GLY A 22 7.46 10.61 25.11
CA GLY A 22 8.74 9.94 25.30
C GLY A 22 8.68 9.10 26.57
N THR A 23 9.45 8.01 26.59
CA THR A 23 9.67 7.22 27.81
C THR A 23 10.57 7.97 28.81
N ASP A 24 11.35 8.93 28.31
CA ASP A 24 12.22 9.80 29.11
C ASP A 24 11.47 10.97 29.78
N LEU A 25 11.76 11.19 31.07
CA LEU A 25 11.14 12.23 31.93
C LEU A 25 11.37 13.68 31.46
N LEU A 26 12.34 13.92 30.56
CA LEU A 26 12.82 15.26 30.21
C LEU A 26 12.93 15.54 28.69
N SER A 27 12.62 14.57 27.83
CA SER A 27 12.69 14.68 26.36
C SER A 27 11.37 14.25 25.71
N LYS A 28 11.15 14.72 24.48
CA LYS A 28 10.08 14.17 23.63
C LYS A 28 10.59 12.91 22.94
N ALA A 29 9.66 12.07 22.48
CA ALA A 29 9.98 10.82 21.82
C ALA A 29 10.71 11.01 20.48
N ASP A 30 11.61 10.08 20.18
CA ASP A 30 12.32 9.90 18.93
C ASP A 30 11.69 8.74 18.15
N CYS A 31 10.55 8.98 17.50
CA CYS A 31 9.70 7.89 17.04
C CYS A 31 10.09 7.32 15.67
N TYR A 32 9.95 6.00 15.53
CA TYR A 32 9.90 5.31 14.24
C TYR A 32 8.95 4.10 14.28
N VAL A 33 8.54 3.61 13.11
CA VAL A 33 7.64 2.47 12.99
C VAL A 33 8.32 1.35 12.22
N GLU A 34 8.26 0.14 12.76
CA GLU A 34 8.62 -1.09 12.08
C GLU A 34 7.39 -1.78 11.50
N LEU A 35 7.56 -2.36 10.31
CA LEU A 35 6.55 -3.09 9.57
C LEU A 35 7.06 -4.48 9.25
N HIS A 36 6.38 -5.50 9.76
CA HIS A 36 6.74 -6.89 9.57
C HIS A 36 5.56 -7.68 8.98
N LEU A 37 5.78 -8.32 7.83
CA LEU A 37 4.80 -9.16 7.14
C LEU A 37 5.44 -10.50 6.76
N PRO A 38 5.62 -11.42 7.71
CA PRO A 38 6.41 -12.64 7.51
C PRO A 38 5.85 -13.57 6.44
N THR A 39 4.57 -13.47 6.11
CA THR A 39 3.91 -14.25 5.05
C THR A 39 4.23 -13.75 3.64
N ALA A 40 4.76 -12.54 3.50
CA ALA A 40 5.10 -11.93 2.21
C ALA A 40 6.60 -11.67 2.05
N SER A 41 7.31 -11.32 3.12
CA SER A 41 8.74 -11.01 3.10
C SER A 41 9.38 -11.26 4.46
N PRO A 42 10.61 -11.84 4.51
CA PRO A 42 11.38 -11.92 5.74
C PRO A 42 12.01 -10.57 6.16
N VAL A 43 11.95 -9.55 5.29
CA VAL A 43 12.52 -8.24 5.56
C VAL A 43 11.55 -7.42 6.42
N ILE A 44 12.08 -6.90 7.53
CA ILE A 44 11.42 -5.88 8.36
C ILE A 44 11.71 -4.52 7.74
N TYR A 45 10.66 -3.79 7.38
CA TYR A 45 10.80 -2.41 6.92
C TYR A 45 10.68 -1.47 8.11
N ARG A 46 11.34 -0.31 8.02
CA ARG A 46 11.25 0.74 9.04
C ARG A 46 11.10 2.10 8.39
N THR A 47 10.38 2.99 9.05
CA THR A 47 10.35 4.41 8.67
C THR A 47 11.66 5.11 9.03
N ARG A 48 11.82 6.35 8.58
CA ARG A 48 12.79 7.25 9.20
C ARG A 48 12.42 7.50 10.66
N VAL A 49 13.42 7.87 11.44
CA VAL A 49 13.23 8.35 12.81
C VAL A 49 12.85 9.83 12.73
N ILE A 50 11.89 10.25 13.54
CA ILE A 50 11.55 11.65 13.72
C ILE A 50 11.85 11.99 15.17
N ASP A 51 12.91 12.75 15.36
CA ASP A 51 13.44 13.07 16.68
C ASP A 51 12.62 14.17 17.37
N ASN A 52 12.55 14.10 18.70
CA ASN A 52 12.02 15.10 19.63
C ASN A 52 10.60 15.60 19.24
N SER A 53 9.68 14.67 18.97
CA SER A 53 8.32 15.00 18.52
C SER A 53 7.24 14.12 19.16
N SER A 54 6.23 14.76 19.74
CA SER A 54 4.99 14.12 20.20
C SER A 54 4.02 13.80 19.05
N ASP A 55 4.27 14.38 17.87
CA ASP A 55 3.36 14.37 16.73
C ASP A 55 4.12 14.06 15.42
N PRO A 56 4.85 12.93 15.35
CA PRO A 56 5.67 12.61 14.20
C PRO A 56 4.83 12.36 12.94
N GLU A 57 5.25 12.93 11.81
CA GLU A 57 4.64 12.71 10.50
C GLU A 57 5.65 12.11 9.50
N TRP A 58 5.48 10.83 9.20
CA TRP A 58 6.35 10.09 8.28
C TRP A 58 5.89 10.24 6.84
N ASN A 59 4.60 9.99 6.58
CA ASN A 59 4.03 9.90 5.24
C ASN A 59 4.78 8.93 4.29
N GLU A 60 5.40 7.89 4.86
CA GLU A 60 6.21 6.92 4.13
C GLU A 60 5.36 5.75 3.63
N THR A 61 5.73 5.20 2.47
CA THR A 61 4.96 4.16 1.79
C THR A 61 5.82 2.93 1.55
N PHE A 62 5.30 1.77 1.92
CA PHE A 62 5.91 0.46 1.81
C PHE A 62 5.03 -0.44 0.94
N GLN A 63 5.65 -1.37 0.23
CA GLN A 63 4.96 -2.26 -0.69
C GLN A 63 5.31 -3.72 -0.42
N TYR A 64 4.31 -4.57 -0.39
CA TYR A 64 4.45 -6.01 -0.26
C TYR A 64 3.69 -6.72 -1.38
N ARG A 65 4.21 -7.85 -1.83
CA ARG A 65 3.49 -8.76 -2.74
C ARG A 65 2.89 -9.88 -1.91
N ILE A 66 1.57 -9.91 -1.81
CA ILE A 66 0.84 -10.86 -0.96
C ILE A 66 0.06 -11.87 -1.81
N HIS A 67 -0.14 -13.07 -1.27
CA HIS A 67 -0.89 -14.13 -1.93
C HIS A 67 -2.27 -14.31 -1.26
N ASP A 68 -3.33 -14.35 -2.05
CA ASP A 68 -4.72 -14.36 -1.57
C ASP A 68 -5.10 -15.63 -0.77
N ALA A 69 -4.50 -16.78 -1.12
CA ALA A 69 -4.76 -18.04 -0.40
C ALA A 69 -4.17 -18.10 1.01
N ILE A 70 -3.32 -17.14 1.39
CA ILE A 70 -2.60 -17.14 2.67
C ILE A 70 -3.21 -16.05 3.55
N LYS A 71 -3.36 -16.33 4.84
CA LYS A 71 -3.72 -15.31 5.81
C LYS A 71 -2.56 -14.33 5.98
N ASN A 72 -2.70 -13.12 5.45
CA ASN A 72 -1.68 -12.08 5.54
C ASN A 72 -1.96 -11.19 6.74
N THR A 73 -1.08 -11.24 7.74
CA THR A 73 -1.17 -10.45 8.98
C THR A 73 0.04 -9.53 9.07
N LEU A 74 -0.21 -8.23 9.02
CA LEU A 74 0.83 -7.20 9.13
C LEU A 74 0.99 -6.78 10.58
N GLU A 75 2.22 -6.82 11.07
CA GLU A 75 2.62 -6.31 12.38
C GLU A 75 3.22 -4.91 12.20
N LEU A 76 2.68 -3.94 12.96
CA LEU A 76 3.13 -2.56 12.99
C LEU A 76 3.53 -2.23 14.42
N THR A 77 4.81 -1.93 14.64
CA THR A 77 5.32 -1.63 15.98
C THR A 77 5.91 -0.22 16.00
N LEU A 78 5.39 0.63 16.88
CA LEU A 78 5.89 1.98 17.11
C LEU A 78 6.92 1.93 18.24
N PHE A 79 8.10 2.50 17.97
CA PHE A 79 9.21 2.56 18.91
C PHE A 79 9.54 4.01 19.26
N ASP A 80 10.05 4.20 20.48
CA ASP A 80 10.84 5.36 20.89
C ASP A 80 12.32 4.99 20.78
N LYS A 81 13.10 5.77 20.04
CA LYS A 81 14.49 5.43 19.75
C LYS A 81 15.42 5.93 20.84
N ASP A 82 15.91 4.99 21.64
CA ASP A 82 17.01 5.27 22.57
C ASP A 82 18.39 4.92 22.02
N VAL A 83 19.43 5.43 22.70
CA VAL A 83 20.83 5.20 22.34
C VAL A 83 21.23 3.73 22.46
N LEU A 84 20.65 2.99 23.41
CA LEU A 84 21.03 1.61 23.73
C LEU A 84 19.99 0.60 23.25
N ILE A 85 18.75 0.74 23.71
CA ILE A 85 17.64 -0.19 23.42
C ILE A 85 16.40 0.66 23.23
N SER A 86 15.84 0.65 22.02
CA SER A 86 14.61 1.39 21.72
C SER A 86 13.42 0.77 22.45
N ASP A 87 12.63 1.61 23.10
CA ASP A 87 11.43 1.21 23.81
C ASP A 87 10.24 0.98 22.86
N GLU A 88 9.55 -0.16 23.01
CA GLU A 88 8.30 -0.41 22.31
C GLU A 88 7.15 0.38 22.95
N LEU A 89 6.57 1.32 22.20
CA LEU A 89 5.42 2.11 22.64
C LEU A 89 4.09 1.38 22.40
N THR A 90 3.95 0.77 21.22
CA THR A 90 2.78 -0.06 20.89
C THR A 90 3.06 -1.00 19.74
N SER A 91 2.49 -2.20 19.80
CA SER A 91 2.39 -3.11 18.66
C SER A 91 0.93 -3.33 18.25
N VAL A 92 0.70 -3.28 16.95
CA VAL A 92 -0.60 -3.48 16.30
C VAL A 92 -0.49 -4.60 15.29
N VAL A 93 -1.38 -5.58 15.41
CA VAL A 93 -1.51 -6.69 14.48
C VAL A 93 -2.75 -6.44 13.62
N PHE A 94 -2.55 -6.29 12.31
CA PHE A 94 -3.59 -5.95 11.35
C PHE A 94 -3.78 -7.07 10.32
N ASP A 95 -5.00 -7.62 10.26
CA ASP A 95 -5.38 -8.63 9.28
C ASP A 95 -5.79 -7.98 7.95
N ILE A 96 -5.07 -8.33 6.88
CA ILE A 96 -5.25 -7.73 5.55
C ILE A 96 -6.47 -8.31 4.81
N THR A 97 -7.01 -9.45 5.25
CA THR A 97 -8.09 -10.19 4.57
C THR A 97 -9.37 -9.36 4.35
N GLY A 98 -9.61 -8.32 5.16
CA GLY A 98 -10.79 -7.45 5.03
C GLY A 98 -10.66 -6.31 4.03
N ILE A 99 -9.52 -6.11 3.38
CA ILE A 99 -9.32 -5.00 2.44
C ILE A 99 -9.82 -5.40 1.05
N GLN A 100 -10.68 -4.56 0.47
CA GLN A 100 -11.13 -4.74 -0.91
C GLN A 100 -10.13 -4.12 -1.90
N ALA A 101 -9.79 -4.87 -2.96
CA ALA A 101 -8.92 -4.38 -4.01
C ALA A 101 -9.49 -3.10 -4.67
N GLY A 102 -8.63 -2.12 -4.94
CA GLY A 102 -9.03 -0.82 -5.49
C GLY A 102 -9.48 0.21 -4.45
N HIS A 103 -9.69 -0.19 -3.20
CA HIS A 103 -10.04 0.72 -2.11
C HIS A 103 -8.88 0.91 -1.14
N SER A 104 -8.73 2.15 -0.64
CA SER A 104 -7.81 2.45 0.46
C SER A 104 -8.57 2.45 1.79
N LEU A 105 -8.11 1.66 2.74
CA LEU A 105 -8.60 1.66 4.11
C LEU A 105 -7.67 2.52 4.98
N LYS A 106 -8.22 3.47 5.73
CA LYS A 106 -7.46 4.28 6.70
C LYS A 106 -7.81 3.85 8.11
N ASN A 107 -6.82 3.48 8.91
CA ASN A 107 -7.00 3.07 10.29
C ASN A 107 -6.28 4.02 11.24
N THR A 108 -6.92 4.28 12.38
CA THR A 108 -6.31 4.97 13.51
C THR A 108 -6.35 4.02 14.70
N PHE A 109 -5.18 3.65 15.20
CA PHE A 109 -4.98 2.79 16.35
C PHE A 109 -4.72 3.66 17.58
N LYS A 110 -5.44 3.39 18.67
CA LYS A 110 -5.21 4.06 19.95
C LYS A 110 -4.18 3.26 20.73
N LEU A 111 -3.19 3.94 21.29
CA LEU A 111 -2.21 3.28 22.17
C LEU A 111 -2.89 2.95 23.50
N LYS A 112 -2.56 1.80 24.10
CA LYS A 112 -3.08 1.45 25.42
C LYS A 112 -2.41 2.33 26.47
N GLU A 113 -3.19 3.15 27.16
CA GLU A 113 -2.71 3.97 28.27
C GLU A 113 -2.37 3.12 29.49
N VAL A 114 -1.27 3.46 30.18
CA VAL A 114 -1.03 3.00 31.55
C VAL A 114 -2.08 3.66 32.46
N ARG A 115 -2.77 2.89 33.30
CA ARG A 115 -3.94 3.31 34.11
C ARG A 115 -3.75 4.62 34.92
N VAL A 116 -2.51 5.01 35.18
CA VAL A 116 -2.17 6.26 35.88
C VAL A 116 -2.59 7.49 35.07
N PHE A 117 -2.59 7.42 33.73
CA PHE A 117 -2.88 8.55 32.84
C PHE A 117 -4.36 8.97 32.81
N LEU A 118 -5.29 8.01 32.92
CA LEU A 118 -6.73 8.31 33.01
C LEU A 118 -7.10 9.12 34.27
N MET A 119 -6.27 9.04 35.32
CA MET A 119 -6.54 9.69 36.61
C MET A 119 -6.07 11.15 36.66
N LEU A 120 -5.14 11.56 35.77
CA LEU A 120 -4.54 12.90 35.81
C LEU A 120 -5.14 13.89 34.81
N GLY A 121 -6.06 13.45 33.95
CA GLY A 121 -6.83 14.34 33.06
C GLY A 121 -5.94 15.22 32.18
N GLU A 122 -5.27 14.64 31.18
CA GLU A 122 -4.36 15.41 30.35
C GLU A 122 -5.02 16.19 29.19
N PRO A 123 -4.49 17.38 28.85
CA PRO A 123 -5.06 18.28 27.85
C PRO A 123 -4.85 17.83 26.39
N ASN A 124 -3.91 16.94 26.11
CA ASN A 124 -3.45 16.68 24.75
C ASN A 124 -4.27 15.59 24.01
N GLY A 125 -5.16 14.88 24.69
CA GLY A 125 -6.01 13.85 24.07
C GLY A 125 -5.31 12.50 23.88
N ILE A 126 -6.08 11.50 23.42
CA ILE A 126 -5.65 10.09 23.42
C ILE A 126 -4.48 9.87 22.44
N PRO A 127 -3.37 9.24 22.85
CA PRO A 127 -2.28 8.86 21.97
C PRO A 127 -2.76 7.94 20.85
N GLN A 128 -2.41 8.28 19.61
CA GLN A 128 -2.90 7.56 18.44
C GLN A 128 -1.86 7.44 17.33
N PHE A 129 -1.92 6.34 16.61
CA PHE A 129 -1.09 6.02 15.46
C PHE A 129 -1.98 5.79 14.23
N ARG A 130 -1.66 6.41 13.09
CA ARG A 130 -2.48 6.35 11.88
C ARG A 130 -1.70 5.82 10.69
N CYS A 131 -2.33 4.90 9.97
CA CYS A 131 -1.83 4.33 8.73
C CYS A 131 -2.96 4.17 7.70
N SER A 132 -2.57 3.90 6.46
CA SER A 132 -3.52 3.50 5.42
C SER A 132 -3.01 2.33 4.61
N PHE A 133 -3.94 1.50 4.17
CA PHE A 133 -3.68 0.27 3.44
C PHE A 133 -4.45 0.29 2.13
N ALA A 134 -3.85 -0.17 1.05
CA ALA A 134 -4.54 -0.33 -0.23
C ALA A 134 -4.05 -1.59 -0.94
N LEU A 135 -4.99 -2.34 -1.53
CA LEU A 135 -4.68 -3.52 -2.35
C LEU A 135 -4.87 -3.18 -3.82
N PHE A 136 -3.87 -3.51 -4.63
CA PHE A 136 -3.96 -3.41 -6.09
C PHE A 136 -3.71 -4.81 -6.67
N GLY A 137 -4.69 -5.35 -7.39
CA GLY A 137 -4.49 -6.60 -8.15
C GLY A 137 -3.59 -6.39 -9.37
N ASN A 138 -3.03 -7.47 -9.91
CA ASN A 138 -2.29 -7.41 -11.17
C ASN A 138 -3.12 -6.81 -12.33
N TYR A 139 -4.45 -6.99 -12.29
CA TYR A 139 -5.36 -6.36 -13.25
C TYR A 139 -5.50 -4.86 -13.07
N GLY A 140 -5.30 -4.32 -11.86
CA GLY A 140 -5.31 -2.87 -11.62
C GLY A 140 -4.09 -2.19 -12.24
N ALA A 141 -2.91 -2.83 -12.15
CA ALA A 141 -1.72 -2.37 -12.87
C ALA A 141 -1.96 -2.45 -14.38
N LEU A 142 -2.43 -3.59 -14.90
CA LEU A 142 -2.77 -3.76 -16.32
C LEU A 142 -3.83 -2.76 -16.80
N GLN A 143 -4.81 -2.41 -15.97
CA GLN A 143 -5.85 -1.44 -16.29
C GLN A 143 -5.30 0.00 -16.27
N ILE A 144 -4.40 0.34 -15.35
CA ILE A 144 -3.66 1.62 -15.39
C ILE A 144 -2.76 1.66 -16.63
N PHE A 145 -2.07 0.58 -16.98
CA PHE A 145 -1.30 0.45 -18.22
C PHE A 145 -2.18 0.64 -19.44
N PHE A 146 -3.37 0.05 -19.46
CA PHE A 146 -4.31 0.15 -20.56
C PHE A 146 -4.90 1.57 -20.67
N LEU A 147 -5.24 2.19 -19.55
CA LEU A 147 -5.76 3.56 -19.50
C LEU A 147 -4.67 4.59 -19.82
N SER A 148 -3.43 4.39 -19.39
CA SER A 148 -2.32 5.29 -19.70
C SER A 148 -1.92 5.19 -21.18
N SER A 149 -1.94 3.99 -21.76
CA SER A 149 -1.71 3.80 -23.20
C SER A 149 -2.86 4.34 -24.06
N LEU A 150 -4.10 4.36 -23.57
CA LEU A 150 -5.24 5.03 -24.22
C LEU A 150 -5.16 6.57 -24.15
N LEU A 151 -4.65 7.14 -23.05
CA LEU A 151 -4.60 8.59 -22.83
C LEU A 151 -3.34 9.26 -23.39
N PHE A 152 -2.19 8.58 -23.39
CA PHE A 152 -0.89 9.19 -23.68
C PHE A 152 -0.13 8.53 -24.86
N GLY A 153 -0.71 7.50 -25.49
CA GLY A 153 -0.06 6.78 -26.59
C GLY A 153 1.19 6.00 -26.17
N SER A 154 1.91 5.45 -27.14
CA SER A 154 3.02 4.50 -26.96
C SER A 154 4.29 5.06 -26.30
N PHE A 155 4.32 6.34 -25.94
CA PHE A 155 5.54 7.03 -25.50
C PHE A 155 6.05 6.59 -24.11
N TRP A 156 5.19 6.02 -23.27
CA TRP A 156 5.55 5.52 -21.94
C TRP A 156 6.02 4.07 -21.92
N VAL A 157 5.78 3.32 -23.00
CA VAL A 157 6.17 1.91 -23.09
C VAL A 157 7.68 1.80 -22.97
N ASP A 158 8.44 2.63 -23.67
CA ASP A 158 9.91 2.55 -23.65
C ASP A 158 10.55 2.97 -22.30
N LEU A 159 9.90 3.86 -21.55
CA LEU A 159 10.43 4.36 -20.28
C LEU A 159 10.25 3.34 -19.13
N ILE A 160 9.10 2.67 -19.11
CA ILE A 160 8.78 1.65 -18.09
C ILE A 160 9.58 0.36 -18.36
N PHE A 161 9.78 -0.03 -19.62
CA PHE A 161 10.59 -1.23 -19.94
C PHE A 161 12.04 -1.10 -19.46
N LYS A 162 12.57 0.13 -19.38
CA LYS A 162 13.92 0.41 -18.89
C LYS A 162 14.04 0.32 -17.37
N GLU A 163 12.97 0.60 -16.63
CA GLU A 163 12.96 0.64 -15.16
C GLU A 163 12.67 -0.74 -14.53
N TYR A 164 11.93 -1.62 -15.21
CA TYR A 164 11.52 -2.94 -14.69
C TYR A 164 12.35 -4.14 -15.20
N LYS A 165 13.40 -3.92 -15.99
CA LYS A 165 14.35 -4.96 -16.48
C LYS A 165 13.66 -6.23 -17.02
N LEU A 166 12.55 -6.07 -17.74
CA LEU A 166 11.83 -7.16 -18.39
C LEU A 166 12.53 -7.51 -19.70
N GLU A 167 13.40 -8.53 -19.70
CA GLU A 167 13.91 -9.13 -20.94
C GLU A 167 12.78 -9.88 -21.64
N ILE A 168 12.23 -9.29 -22.71
CA ILE A 168 11.37 -10.00 -23.66
C ILE A 168 12.03 -9.91 -25.03
N ILE A 169 12.29 -11.09 -25.60
CA ILE A 169 12.93 -11.36 -26.89
C ILE A 169 12.23 -10.55 -28.00
N THR A 170 12.88 -9.46 -28.42
CA THR A 170 12.43 -8.60 -29.53
C THR A 170 12.75 -9.27 -30.87
N SER A 171 11.94 -10.23 -31.30
CA SER A 171 11.95 -10.65 -32.72
C SER A 171 10.65 -11.29 -33.23
N SER A 172 9.73 -11.71 -32.36
CA SER A 172 8.49 -12.39 -32.78
C SER A 172 7.19 -11.60 -32.47
N LEU A 173 7.27 -10.53 -31.67
CA LEU A 173 6.09 -9.88 -31.11
C LEU A 173 5.44 -8.82 -32.01
N CYS A 174 6.04 -8.41 -33.14
CA CYS A 174 5.41 -7.44 -34.04
C CYS A 174 4.07 -7.97 -34.61
N GLY A 175 4.02 -9.27 -34.94
CA GLY A 175 2.79 -9.92 -35.43
C GLY A 175 1.73 -10.13 -34.34
N VAL A 176 2.14 -10.51 -33.13
CA VAL A 176 1.22 -10.73 -32.01
C VAL A 176 0.63 -9.40 -31.51
N TYR A 177 1.43 -8.33 -31.51
CA TYR A 177 1.00 -6.99 -31.10
C TYR A 177 0.01 -6.38 -32.11
N LEU A 178 0.28 -6.54 -33.41
CA LEU A 178 -0.65 -6.13 -34.46
C LEU A 178 -1.95 -6.92 -34.42
N HIS A 179 -1.88 -8.23 -34.15
CA HIS A 179 -3.05 -9.08 -33.97
C HIS A 179 -3.85 -8.69 -32.72
N PHE A 180 -3.18 -8.35 -31.62
CA PHE A 180 -3.83 -7.87 -30.40
C PHE A 180 -4.53 -6.52 -30.62
N LEU A 181 -3.89 -5.58 -31.31
CA LEU A 181 -4.49 -4.29 -31.68
C LEU A 181 -5.67 -4.44 -32.65
N LEU A 182 -5.60 -5.36 -33.63
CA LEU A 182 -6.73 -5.67 -34.51
C LEU A 182 -7.90 -6.30 -33.74
N THR A 183 -7.61 -7.24 -32.85
CA THR A 183 -8.61 -7.93 -32.04
C THR A 183 -9.31 -6.94 -31.11
N LEU A 184 -8.54 -6.02 -30.50
CA LEU A 184 -9.08 -4.94 -29.67
C LEU A 184 -9.96 -3.98 -30.48
N LYS A 185 -9.54 -3.62 -31.69
CA LYS A 185 -10.33 -2.76 -32.60
C LYS A 185 -11.66 -3.41 -33.01
N LEU A 186 -11.65 -4.71 -33.29
CA LEU A 186 -12.86 -5.48 -33.63
C LEU A 186 -13.79 -5.64 -32.42
N MET A 187 -13.23 -5.90 -31.22
CA MET A 187 -13.99 -5.99 -29.97
C MET A 187 -14.67 -4.65 -29.63
N LEU A 188 -13.94 -3.55 -29.73
CA LEU A 188 -14.48 -2.20 -29.51
C LEU A 188 -15.56 -1.87 -30.56
N HIS A 189 -15.35 -2.19 -31.84
CA HIS A 189 -16.37 -1.99 -32.88
C HIS A 189 -17.65 -2.81 -32.61
N ASN A 190 -17.56 -4.02 -32.08
CA ASN A 190 -18.72 -4.87 -31.79
C ASN A 190 -19.46 -4.44 -30.50
N ILE A 191 -18.74 -3.88 -29.53
CA ILE A 191 -19.30 -3.35 -28.28
C ILE A 191 -19.99 -2.01 -28.52
N PHE A 192 -19.37 -1.10 -29.29
CA PHE A 192 -19.93 0.23 -29.55
C PHE A 192 -20.90 0.27 -30.75
N GLY A 193 -20.76 -0.63 -31.73
CA GLY A 193 -21.67 -0.72 -32.88
C GLY A 193 -23.06 -1.29 -32.54
N LYS A 194 -23.21 -2.02 -31.43
CA LYS A 194 -24.50 -2.59 -30.99
C LYS A 194 -25.39 -1.62 -30.19
N GLN A 195 -24.87 -0.46 -29.77
CA GLN A 195 -25.62 0.52 -28.98
C GLN A 195 -26.41 1.56 -29.81
N MET A 196 -26.30 1.54 -31.14
CA MET A 196 -26.94 2.50 -32.06
C MET A 196 -28.04 1.89 -32.94
N LYS A 197 -28.78 0.89 -32.45
CA LYS A 197 -29.89 0.29 -33.22
C LYS A 197 -31.06 -0.25 -32.39
N TYR A 198 -31.47 0.46 -31.35
CA TYR A 198 -32.81 0.29 -30.75
C TYR A 198 -33.32 1.63 -30.21
N LYS A 199 -33.86 2.46 -31.11
CA LYS A 199 -34.90 3.44 -30.79
C LYS A 199 -35.63 3.86 -32.08
N CYS A 200 -36.56 3.03 -32.52
CA CYS A 200 -37.75 3.46 -33.24
C CYS A 200 -38.92 2.91 -32.42
N ASP A 201 -39.57 3.79 -31.67
CA ASP A 201 -41.01 4.07 -31.68
C ASP A 201 -41.26 5.25 -30.72
#